data_AF-A0A368NP67-F1
#
_entry.id   AF-A0A368NP67-F1
#
_cell.length_a   1.000
_cell.length_b   1.000
_cell.length_c   1.000
_cell.angle_alpha   90.00
_cell.angle_beta   90.00
_cell.angle_gamma   90.00
#
_symmetry.space_group_name_H-M   'P 1'
#
loop_
_entity.id
_entity.type
_entity.pdbx_description
1 polymer ?
#
loop_
_entity_poly.entity_id
_entity_poly.type
_entity_poly.pdbx_seq_one_letter_code
_entity_poly.pdbx_strand_id
1 'polypeptide(L)'
;MSSYYLCSIGSNIDPELHVEQVITELVTRFGRVTLSPFIYTDPVGIASQRRFLNALFWFNTAQPEGAVKAQFNALEKSHGRDRSDSERSVKDRTLDLDIIAVSATPQFEAPSESYLQPIVQSLFADQALPVGVEFAELNVAGLKLGNRATAVDLDPTTRHISISD
;
A
#
# COMPACT_ATOMS: atom_id res chain seq x y z
N MET A 1 -9.95 -19.47 10.18
CA MET A 1 -8.65 -19.58 9.50
C MET A 1 -8.25 -18.20 9.04
N SER A 2 -6.97 -17.85 9.07
CA SER A 2 -6.50 -16.58 8.51
C SER A 2 -6.09 -16.75 7.05
N SER A 3 -6.15 -15.65 6.30
CA SER A 3 -5.74 -15.54 4.90
C SER A 3 -4.76 -14.38 4.74
N TYR A 4 -3.94 -14.46 3.71
CA TYR A 4 -3.02 -13.41 3.31
C TYR A 4 -3.66 -12.59 2.19
N TYR A 5 -3.58 -11.27 2.32
CA TYR A 5 -4.12 -10.30 1.37
C TYR A 5 -2.96 -9.55 0.74
N LEU A 6 -2.82 -9.60 -0.58
CA LEU A 6 -1.96 -8.71 -1.35
C LEU A 6 -2.80 -7.52 -1.80
N CYS A 7 -2.28 -6.33 -1.57
CA CYS A 7 -2.98 -5.09 -1.79
C CYS A 7 -2.05 -4.04 -2.41
N SER A 8 -2.63 -3.00 -3.00
CA SER A 8 -1.92 -1.80 -3.45
C SER A 8 -2.33 -0.57 -2.66
N ILE A 9 -1.40 0.36 -2.53
CA ILE A 9 -1.60 1.74 -2.10
C ILE A 9 -1.30 2.64 -3.30
N GLY A 10 -2.17 3.60 -3.57
CA GLY A 10 -1.94 4.66 -4.55
C GLY A 10 -2.39 6.03 -4.04
N SER A 11 -1.59 7.07 -4.25
CA SER A 11 -2.00 8.45 -3.95
C SER A 11 -1.33 9.45 -4.90
N ASN A 12 -2.03 10.51 -5.31
CA ASN A 12 -1.45 11.60 -6.12
C ASN A 12 -1.86 13.01 -5.65
N ILE A 13 -2.54 13.12 -4.52
CA ILE A 13 -2.77 14.37 -3.79
C ILE A 13 -2.01 14.22 -2.49
N ASP A 14 -1.05 15.09 -2.20
CA ASP A 14 -0.18 15.04 -1.02
C ASP A 14 0.30 13.61 -0.70
N PRO A 15 0.92 12.91 -1.68
CA PRO A 15 1.06 11.46 -1.65
C PRO A 15 1.88 10.93 -0.48
N GLU A 16 3.02 11.55 -0.18
CA GLU A 16 3.89 11.15 0.93
C GLU A 16 3.14 11.21 2.26
N LEU A 17 2.43 12.32 2.51
CA LEU A 17 1.63 12.52 3.72
C LEU A 17 0.58 11.41 3.91
N HIS A 18 -0.21 11.15 2.87
CA HIS A 18 -1.29 10.17 2.98
C HIS A 18 -0.77 8.73 3.03
N VAL A 19 0.32 8.42 2.33
CA VAL A 19 0.92 7.08 2.36
C VAL A 19 1.59 6.82 3.72
N GLU A 20 2.30 7.77 4.31
CA GLU A 20 2.87 7.64 5.66
C GLU A 20 1.78 7.39 6.72
N GLN A 21 0.71 8.17 6.65
CA GLN A 21 -0.43 8.05 7.56
C GLN A 21 -1.12 6.68 7.41
N VAL A 22 -1.46 6.27 6.19
CA VAL A 22 -2.20 5.03 5.98
C VAL A 22 -1.40 3.81 6.40
N ILE A 23 -0.07 3.79 6.21
CA ILE A 23 0.76 2.67 6.66
C ILE A 23 0.67 2.52 8.19
N THR A 24 0.77 3.62 8.92
CA THR A 24 0.63 3.63 10.39
C THR A 24 -0.74 3.07 10.81
N GLU A 25 -1.81 3.46 10.11
CA GLU A 25 -3.17 2.97 10.38
C GLU A 25 -3.37 1.50 10.01
N LEU A 26 -2.78 1.03 8.90
CA LEU A 26 -2.82 -0.37 8.48
C LEU A 26 -2.09 -1.26 9.50
N VAL A 27 -0.90 -0.86 9.94
CA VAL A 27 -0.13 -1.56 10.99
C VAL A 27 -0.91 -1.57 12.30
N THR A 28 -1.58 -0.48 12.66
CA THR A 28 -2.45 -0.42 13.84
C THR A 28 -3.61 -1.41 13.78
N ARG A 29 -4.15 -1.67 12.58
CA ARG A 29 -5.30 -2.56 12.35
C ARG A 29 -4.93 -4.03 12.22
N PHE A 30 -3.80 -4.33 11.59
CA PHE A 30 -3.41 -5.69 11.21
C PHE A 30 -2.21 -6.23 11.99
N GLY A 31 -1.56 -5.41 12.81
CA GLY A 31 -0.42 -5.79 13.64
C GLY A 31 0.89 -5.85 12.86
N ARG A 32 0.92 -6.52 11.70
CA ARG A 32 2.07 -6.59 10.81
C ARG A 32 1.65 -6.33 9.38
N VAL A 33 2.41 -5.49 8.68
CA VAL A 33 2.26 -5.22 7.25
C VAL A 33 3.62 -5.29 6.59
N THR A 34 3.74 -6.06 5.52
CA THR A 34 4.94 -6.10 4.68
C THR A 34 4.73 -5.25 3.45
N LEU A 35 5.61 -4.28 3.22
CA LEU A 35 5.52 -3.29 2.14
C LEU A 35 6.58 -3.59 1.08
N SER A 36 6.29 -3.26 -0.17
CA SER A 36 7.30 -3.09 -1.22
C SER A 36 8.00 -1.74 -1.06
N PRO A 37 9.04 -1.45 -1.86
CA PRO A 37 9.47 -0.08 -2.10
C PRO A 37 8.32 0.81 -2.60
N PHE A 38 8.44 2.12 -2.38
CA PHE A 38 7.51 3.14 -2.88
C PHE A 38 8.03 3.75 -4.17
N ILE A 39 7.17 3.87 -5.18
CA ILE A 39 7.56 4.36 -6.50
C ILE A 39 6.61 5.43 -7.01
N TYR A 40 7.15 6.43 -7.73
CA TYR A 40 6.33 7.34 -8.50
C TYR A 40 6.04 6.76 -9.89
N THR A 41 4.77 6.76 -10.27
CA THR A 41 4.32 6.36 -11.60
C THR A 41 3.44 7.43 -12.22
N ASP A 42 3.43 7.48 -13.55
CA ASP A 42 2.52 8.38 -14.26
C ASP A 42 1.07 7.89 -14.13
N PRO A 43 0.09 8.80 -14.16
CA PRO A 43 -1.32 8.44 -14.08
C PRO A 43 -1.75 7.60 -15.30
N VAL A 44 -2.50 6.52 -15.04
CA VAL A 44 -3.07 5.66 -16.07
C VAL A 44 -4.59 5.81 -16.05
N GLY A 45 -5.18 6.18 -17.18
CA GLY A 45 -6.64 6.36 -17.29
C GLY A 45 -7.19 7.62 -16.59
N ILE A 46 -6.31 8.52 -16.14
CA ILE A 46 -6.65 9.79 -15.48
C ILE A 46 -5.95 10.91 -16.24
N ALA A 47 -6.68 11.98 -16.58
CA ALA A 47 -6.12 13.17 -17.22
C ALA A 47 -5.53 14.12 -16.16
N SER A 48 -4.36 13.75 -15.63
CA SER A 48 -3.64 14.55 -14.61
C SER A 48 -2.15 14.60 -14.91
N GLN A 49 -1.49 15.64 -14.41
CA GLN A 49 -0.03 15.75 -14.40
C GLN A 49 0.58 15.28 -13.07
N ARG A 50 -0.25 14.99 -12.07
CA ARG A 50 0.19 14.55 -10.76
C ARG A 50 0.50 13.06 -10.80
N ARG A 51 1.76 12.72 -10.56
CA ARG A 51 2.24 11.34 -10.49
C ARG A 51 1.71 10.68 -9.21
N PHE A 52 1.44 9.39 -9.31
CA PHE A 52 1.02 8.58 -8.18
C PHE A 52 2.23 8.05 -7.44
N LEU A 53 2.21 8.12 -6.11
CA LEU A 53 3.03 7.28 -5.26
C LEU A 53 2.32 5.95 -5.07
N ASN A 54 2.96 4.87 -5.52
CA ASN A 54 2.41 3.52 -5.46
C ASN A 54 3.32 2.59 -4.65
N ALA A 55 2.68 1.67 -3.93
CA ALA A 55 3.34 0.55 -3.29
C ALA A 55 2.41 -0.67 -3.23
N LEU A 56 3.01 -1.85 -3.13
CA LEU A 56 2.32 -3.07 -2.75
C LEU A 56 2.49 -3.31 -1.25
N PHE A 57 1.52 -3.98 -0.67
CA PHE A 57 1.65 -4.48 0.68
C PHE A 57 0.87 -5.77 0.87
N TRP A 58 1.27 -6.55 1.87
CA TRP A 58 0.47 -7.69 2.30
C TRP A 58 0.43 -7.81 3.81
N PHE A 59 -0.62 -8.46 4.30
CA PHE A 59 -0.84 -8.76 5.71
C PHE A 59 -1.63 -10.06 5.87
N ASN A 60 -1.61 -10.63 7.07
CA ASN A 60 -2.41 -11.81 7.43
C ASN A 60 -3.57 -11.40 8.35
N THR A 61 -4.78 -11.88 8.09
CA THR A 61 -5.93 -11.62 8.95
C THR A 61 -6.95 -12.76 8.89
N ALA A 62 -7.72 -12.93 9.95
CA ALA A 62 -8.89 -13.82 9.97
C ALA A 62 -10.18 -13.12 9.51
N GLN A 63 -10.11 -11.83 9.17
CA GLN A 63 -11.26 -11.09 8.67
C GLN A 63 -11.60 -11.50 7.24
N PRO A 64 -12.89 -11.60 6.88
CA PRO A 64 -13.30 -11.86 5.50
C PRO A 64 -13.00 -10.66 4.60
N GLU A 65 -12.87 -10.91 3.29
CA GLU A 65 -12.53 -9.89 2.29
C GLU A 65 -13.47 -8.67 2.33
N GLY A 66 -14.77 -8.89 2.50
CA GLY A 66 -15.75 -7.80 2.61
C GLY A 66 -15.49 -6.87 3.81
N ALA A 67 -15.00 -7.42 4.94
CA ALA A 67 -14.64 -6.61 6.09
C ALA A 67 -13.35 -5.81 5.82
N VAL A 68 -12.35 -6.42 5.17
CA VAL A 68 -11.13 -5.73 4.75
C VAL A 68 -11.46 -4.58 3.79
N LYS A 69 -12.27 -4.83 2.75
CA LYS A 69 -12.66 -3.78 1.80
C LYS A 69 -13.48 -2.67 2.48
N ALA A 70 -14.31 -2.99 3.47
CA ALA A 70 -15.01 -1.98 4.24
C ALA A 70 -14.05 -1.09 5.06
N GLN A 71 -12.99 -1.67 5.64
CA GLN A 71 -11.95 -0.89 6.32
C GLN A 71 -11.18 0.00 5.34
N PHE A 72 -10.80 -0.51 4.17
CA PHE A 72 -10.12 0.28 3.13
C PHE A 72 -10.98 1.46 2.68
N ASN A 73 -12.25 1.21 2.38
CA ASN A 73 -13.19 2.28 2.02
C ASN A 73 -13.35 3.33 3.12
N ALA A 74 -13.22 2.95 4.40
CA ALA A 74 -13.26 3.88 5.53
C ALA A 74 -11.98 4.72 5.62
N LEU A 75 -10.81 4.10 5.42
CA LEU A 75 -9.51 4.79 5.37
C LEU A 75 -9.47 5.81 4.23
N GLU A 76 -9.87 5.42 3.02
CA GLU A 76 -9.92 6.34 1.88
C GLU A 76 -10.83 7.54 2.16
N LYS A 77 -11.99 7.31 2.78
CA LYS A 77 -12.90 8.39 3.18
C LYS A 77 -12.30 9.30 4.26
N SER A 78 -11.63 8.75 5.27
CA SER A 78 -10.98 9.58 6.31
C SER A 78 -9.81 10.39 5.74
N HIS A 79 -9.18 9.90 4.68
CA HIS A 79 -8.16 10.63 3.91
C HIS A 79 -8.78 11.62 2.91
N GLY A 80 -10.10 11.77 2.83
CA GLY A 80 -10.77 12.77 2.00
C GLY A 80 -11.23 12.30 0.62
N ARG A 81 -11.15 11.00 0.30
CA ARG A 81 -11.70 10.48 -0.96
C ARG A 81 -13.23 10.48 -0.93
N ASP A 82 -13.83 11.25 -1.84
CA ASP A 82 -15.27 11.18 -2.08
C ASP A 82 -15.63 9.92 -2.89
N ARG A 83 -16.10 8.90 -2.18
CA ARG A 83 -16.59 7.65 -2.79
C ARG A 83 -18.03 7.74 -3.30
N SER A 84 -18.73 8.85 -3.15
CA SER A 84 -20.09 9.05 -3.69
C SER A 84 -20.10 9.61 -5.11
N ASP A 85 -19.00 10.26 -5.51
CA ASP A 85 -18.80 10.77 -6.85
C ASP A 85 -18.74 9.65 -7.90
N SER A 86 -19.50 9.80 -8.99
CA SER A 86 -19.56 8.85 -10.10
C SER A 86 -18.29 8.90 -10.97
N GLU A 87 -17.62 10.05 -11.03
CA GLU A 87 -16.39 10.26 -11.80
C GLU A 87 -15.13 10.03 -10.96
N ARG A 88 -15.26 9.46 -9.76
CA ARG A 88 -14.13 9.27 -8.82
C ARG A 88 -12.99 8.42 -9.38
N SER A 89 -13.25 7.57 -10.37
CA SER A 89 -12.25 6.72 -11.01
C SER A 89 -11.31 7.50 -11.95
N VAL A 90 -11.72 8.67 -12.45
CA VAL A 90 -10.95 9.49 -13.41
C VAL A 90 -10.38 10.77 -12.79
N LYS A 91 -10.45 10.91 -11.47
CA LYS A 91 -9.98 12.09 -10.72
C LYS A 91 -8.74 11.80 -9.87
N ASP A 92 -7.99 12.85 -9.55
CA ASP A 92 -6.95 12.77 -8.52
C ASP A 92 -7.55 12.35 -7.17
N ARG A 93 -6.74 11.68 -6.35
CA ARG A 93 -7.18 11.12 -5.05
C ARG A 93 -6.05 11.13 -4.03
N THR A 94 -6.45 11.32 -2.78
CA THR A 94 -5.57 11.32 -1.60
C THR A 94 -5.16 9.90 -1.19
N LEU A 95 -5.99 8.90 -1.44
CA LEU A 95 -5.70 7.50 -1.12
C LEU A 95 -6.57 6.54 -1.95
N ASP A 96 -5.96 5.51 -2.50
CA ASP A 96 -6.58 4.37 -3.17
C ASP A 96 -6.03 3.08 -2.55
N LEU A 97 -6.90 2.21 -2.07
CA LEU A 97 -6.55 0.91 -1.50
C LEU A 97 -7.35 -0.20 -2.18
N ASP A 98 -6.62 -1.10 -2.85
CA ASP A 98 -7.23 -2.23 -3.54
C ASP A 98 -6.69 -3.57 -3.04
N ILE A 99 -7.58 -4.55 -3.01
CA ILE A 99 -7.23 -5.95 -2.79
C ILE A 99 -6.95 -6.53 -4.17
N ILE A 100 -5.72 -7.00 -4.36
CA ILE A 100 -5.24 -7.60 -5.61
C ILE A 100 -5.50 -9.11 -5.59
N ALA A 101 -5.13 -9.77 -4.49
CA ALA A 101 -5.23 -11.21 -4.37
C ALA A 101 -5.41 -11.66 -2.92
N VAL A 102 -6.04 -12.82 -2.74
CA VAL A 102 -6.23 -13.49 -1.46
C VAL A 102 -5.64 -14.89 -1.57
N SER A 103 -4.81 -15.29 -0.59
CA SER A 103 -4.12 -16.57 -0.59
C SER A 103 -4.11 -17.20 0.81
N ALA A 104 -3.94 -18.53 0.86
CA ALA A 104 -3.74 -19.26 2.11
C ALA A 104 -2.29 -19.14 2.64
N THR A 105 -1.35 -18.77 1.77
CA THR A 105 0.08 -18.58 2.08
C THR A 105 0.51 -17.18 1.67
N PRO A 106 1.65 -16.64 2.15
CA PRO A 106 2.19 -15.35 1.70
C PRO A 106 2.86 -15.46 0.31
N GLN A 107 2.29 -16.29 -0.57
CA GLN A 107 2.71 -16.46 -1.96
C GLN A 107 1.55 -16.01 -2.83
N PHE A 108 1.83 -15.05 -3.70
CA PHE A 108 0.86 -14.45 -4.59
C PHE A 108 1.34 -14.51 -6.03
N GLU A 109 0.41 -14.61 -6.95
CA GLU A 109 0.69 -14.38 -8.35
C GLU A 109 1.00 -12.89 -8.57
N ALA A 110 1.84 -12.60 -9.57
CA ALA A 110 2.16 -11.24 -9.93
C ALA A 110 0.87 -10.48 -10.34
N PRO A 111 0.61 -9.26 -9.83
CA PRO A 111 -0.49 -8.44 -10.31
C PRO A 111 -0.35 -8.20 -11.81
N SER A 112 -1.48 -8.02 -12.47
CA SER A 112 -1.54 -7.79 -13.92
C SER A 112 -1.34 -6.31 -14.30
N GLU A 113 -1.51 -5.43 -13.33
CA GLU A 113 -1.44 -3.97 -13.45
C GLU A 113 -0.02 -3.53 -13.83
N SER A 114 0.11 -2.89 -14.99
CA SER A 114 1.41 -2.50 -15.55
C SER A 114 2.21 -1.55 -14.66
N TYR A 115 1.54 -0.64 -13.96
CA TYR A 115 2.19 0.34 -13.08
C TYR A 115 2.78 -0.29 -11.80
N LEU A 116 2.36 -1.51 -11.44
CA LEU A 116 2.89 -2.25 -10.30
C LEU A 116 4.05 -3.17 -10.68
N GLN A 117 4.18 -3.55 -11.95
CA GLN A 117 5.22 -4.48 -12.45
C GLN A 117 6.64 -4.19 -11.91
N PRO A 118 7.10 -2.93 -11.80
CA PRO A 118 8.45 -2.68 -11.30
C PRO A 118 8.69 -3.11 -9.85
N ILE A 119 7.66 -3.13 -9.01
CA ILE A 119 7.76 -3.43 -7.57
C ILE A 119 7.17 -4.79 -7.17
N VAL A 120 6.59 -5.54 -8.11
CA VAL A 120 6.04 -6.88 -7.81
C VAL A 120 7.12 -7.79 -7.25
N GLN A 121 8.26 -7.84 -7.92
CA GLN A 121 9.32 -8.79 -7.57
C GLN A 121 10.02 -8.40 -6.26
N SER A 122 10.15 -7.10 -5.98
CA SER A 122 10.82 -6.62 -4.76
C SER A 122 10.04 -6.91 -3.50
N LEU A 123 8.72 -7.17 -3.57
CA LEU A 123 7.92 -7.58 -2.42
C LEU A 123 8.19 -9.03 -1.98
N PHE A 124 8.59 -9.90 -2.91
CA PHE A 124 8.71 -11.35 -2.68
C PHE A 124 10.14 -11.88 -2.71
N ALA A 125 11.08 -11.08 -3.20
CA ALA A 125 12.47 -11.46 -3.30
C ALA A 125 13.38 -10.25 -3.09
N ASP A 126 14.54 -10.50 -2.47
CA ASP A 126 15.61 -9.52 -2.32
C ASP A 126 16.32 -9.35 -3.67
N GLN A 127 15.64 -8.69 -4.61
CA GLN A 127 16.11 -8.43 -5.95
C GLN A 127 16.53 -6.97 -6.11
N ALA A 128 17.44 -6.75 -7.06
CA ALA A 128 17.86 -5.41 -7.44
C ALA A 128 16.64 -4.56 -7.82
N LEU A 129 16.65 -3.30 -7.38
CA LEU A 129 15.59 -2.36 -7.70
C LEU A 129 15.50 -2.15 -9.22
N PRO A 130 14.28 -2.00 -9.77
CA PRO A 130 14.10 -1.69 -11.18
C PRO A 130 14.82 -0.39 -11.56
N VAL A 131 15.48 -0.42 -12.72
CA VAL A 131 16.15 0.76 -13.29
C VAL A 131 15.13 1.70 -13.92
N GLY A 132 15.35 3.01 -13.79
CA GLY A 132 14.50 4.03 -14.41
C GLY A 132 13.20 4.30 -13.65
N VAL A 133 13.07 3.77 -12.44
CA VAL A 133 11.96 4.05 -11.54
C VAL A 133 12.41 5.03 -10.48
N GLU A 134 11.58 6.04 -10.23
CA GLU A 134 11.80 7.00 -9.15
C GLU A 134 11.20 6.45 -7.86
N PHE A 135 12.03 6.30 -6.84
CA PHE A 135 11.62 5.82 -5.52
C PHE A 135 11.38 6.98 -4.55
N ALA A 136 10.47 6.78 -3.61
CA ALA A 136 10.31 7.67 -2.47
C ALA A 136 10.91 7.06 -1.20
N GLU A 137 11.49 7.90 -0.34
CA GLU A 137 11.78 7.57 1.05
C GLU A 137 10.71 8.25 1.92
N LEU A 138 10.03 7.48 2.76
CA LEU A 138 8.95 7.90 3.63
C LEU A 138 9.33 7.75 5.09
N ASN A 139 8.74 8.59 5.94
CA ASN A 139 8.86 8.54 7.39
C ASN A 139 7.58 8.00 8.01
N VAL A 140 7.55 6.70 8.28
CA VAL A 140 6.41 6.03 8.93
C VAL A 140 6.67 5.93 10.43
N ALA A 141 5.94 6.72 11.22
CA ALA A 141 6.05 6.72 12.68
C ALA A 141 7.49 6.93 13.22
N GLY A 142 8.30 7.75 12.53
CA GLY A 142 9.70 8.00 12.88
C GLY A 142 10.70 7.05 12.22
N LEU A 143 10.23 6.06 11.45
CA LEU A 143 11.04 5.06 10.78
C LEU A 143 11.16 5.40 9.28
N LYS A 144 12.38 5.34 8.76
CA LYS A 144 12.64 5.55 7.34
C LYS A 144 12.41 4.27 6.55
N LEU A 145 11.48 4.31 5.60
CA LEU A 145 11.20 3.24 4.65
C LEU A 145 11.40 3.79 3.25
N GLY A 146 11.83 2.98 2.28
CA GLY A 146 12.03 3.52 0.93
C GLY A 146 12.27 2.48 -0.14
N ASN A 147 13.51 2.02 -0.23
CA ASN A 147 14.04 1.33 -1.41
C ASN A 147 14.19 -0.18 -1.25
N ARG A 148 13.53 -0.78 -0.26
CA ARG A 148 13.50 -2.24 -0.07
C ARG A 148 12.17 -2.68 0.50
N ALA A 149 11.82 -3.94 0.28
CA ALA A 149 10.70 -4.50 1.01
C ALA A 149 10.98 -4.44 2.52
N THR A 150 9.96 -4.05 3.28
CA THR A 150 10.10 -3.80 4.71
C THR A 150 8.86 -4.31 5.42
N ALA A 151 9.04 -5.16 6.42
CA ALA A 151 7.97 -5.49 7.34
C ALA A 151 7.92 -4.46 8.47
N VAL A 152 6.71 -3.97 8.74
CA VAL A 152 6.42 -3.02 9.81
C VAL A 152 5.51 -3.73 10.81
N ASP A 153 5.96 -3.78 12.05
CA ASP A 153 5.31 -4.48 13.14
C ASP A 153 4.83 -3.51 14.21
N LEU A 154 3.68 -3.80 14.79
CA LEU A 154 3.16 -3.19 16.01
C LEU A 154 3.34 -4.16 17.17
N ASP A 155 4.08 -3.75 18.19
CA ASP A 155 4.10 -4.45 19.46
C ASP A 155 2.70 -4.34 20.12
N PRO A 156 1.99 -5.46 20.36
CA PRO A 156 0.64 -5.43 20.90
C PRO A 156 0.58 -4.91 22.35
N THR A 157 1.70 -4.96 23.08
CA THR A 157 1.81 -4.53 24.48
C THR A 157 2.18 -3.05 24.56
N THR A 158 3.26 -2.66 23.88
CA THR A 158 3.81 -1.31 24.00
C THR A 158 3.21 -0.32 23.00
N ARG A 159 2.52 -0.83 21.95
CA ARG A 159 2.02 -0.06 20.80
C ARG A 159 3.14 0.66 20.04
N HIS A 160 4.38 0.23 20.26
CA HIS A 160 5.55 0.71 19.54
C HIS A 160 5.58 0.10 18.13
N ILE A 161 5.90 0.92 17.13
CA ILE A 161 6.07 0.49 15.75
C ILE A 161 7.56 0.24 15.49
N SER A 162 7.90 -0.87 14.85
CA SER A 162 9.26 -1.22 14.46
C SER A 162 9.34 -1.75 13.04
N ILE A 163 10.52 -1.68 12.43
CA ILE A 163 10.83 -2.36 11.18
C ILE A 163 11.57 -3.68 11.46
N SER A 164 11.25 -4.71 10.69
CA SER A 164 12.01 -5.96 10.64
C SER A 164 12.40 -6.27 9.20
N ASP A 165 13.60 -6.82 9.03
CA ASP A 165 14.10 -7.36 7.76
C ASP A 165 13.60 -8.80 7.56
#